data_AF-A0A4R4G2X0-F1
#
_entry.id   AF-A0A4R4G2X0-F1
#
_cell.length_a   1.000
_cell.length_b   1.000
_cell.length_c   1.000
_cell.angle_alpha   90.00
_cell.angle_beta   90.00
_cell.angle_gamma   90.00
#
_symmetry.space_group_name_H-M   'P 1'
#
loop_
_entity.id
_entity.type
_entity.pdbx_description
1 polymer ?
#
loop_
_entity_poly.entity_id
_entity_poly.type
_entity_poly.pdbx_seq_one_letter_code
_entity_poly.pdbx_strand_id
1 'polypeptide(L)'
;MRSPDIPLHDIAPLAEVSDYSLYYFLGLLLVASALIAAIVLWWIKRRRNRRPDPRKTALERLRTVDLSDPKTAAYAISEIGRIFAADNERTRKAYENLFERLERYKYAPRVDAIDEETIGYYRLYLEIIDA
;
A
#
# COMPACT_ATOMS: atom_id res chain seq x y z
N MET A 1 -57.09 -69.62 38.65
CA MET A 1 -56.88 -68.50 39.60
C MET A 1 -56.96 -67.21 38.79
N ARG A 2 -57.78 -66.24 39.23
CA ARG A 2 -58.02 -64.96 38.52
C ARG A 2 -56.74 -64.13 38.50
N SER A 3 -56.36 -63.62 37.33
CA SER A 3 -55.29 -62.62 37.21
C SER A 3 -55.73 -61.32 37.88
N PRO A 4 -54.86 -60.63 38.63
CA PRO A 4 -55.19 -59.34 39.23
C PRO A 4 -55.36 -58.27 38.15
N ASP A 5 -56.50 -57.57 38.17
CA ASP A 5 -56.77 -56.42 37.31
C ASP A 5 -55.96 -55.22 37.83
N ILE A 6 -54.81 -54.94 37.20
CA ILE A 6 -54.01 -53.76 37.50
C ILE A 6 -54.55 -52.60 36.65
N PRO A 7 -55.00 -51.49 37.25
CA PRO A 7 -55.44 -50.33 36.49
C PRO A 7 -54.24 -49.70 35.78
N LEU A 8 -54.23 -49.76 34.44
CA LEU A 8 -53.27 -49.03 33.62
C LEU A 8 -53.62 -47.54 33.64
N HIS A 9 -52.71 -46.73 34.16
CA HIS A 9 -52.75 -45.29 33.98
C HIS A 9 -52.07 -44.92 32.67
N ASP A 10 -52.74 -44.09 31.87
CA ASP A 10 -52.24 -43.65 30.58
C ASP A 10 -50.95 -42.83 30.78
N ILE A 11 -49.95 -43.05 29.93
CA ILE A 11 -48.69 -42.31 30.01
C ILE A 11 -48.92 -40.89 29.47
N ALA A 12 -48.38 -39.89 30.18
CA ALA A 12 -48.49 -38.50 29.74
C ALA A 12 -47.94 -38.34 28.31
N PRO A 13 -48.58 -37.53 27.46
CA PRO A 13 -48.10 -37.29 26.09
C PRO A 13 -46.69 -36.70 26.14
N LEU A 14 -45.87 -37.06 25.15
CA LEU A 14 -44.51 -36.55 25.03
C LEU A 14 -44.54 -35.01 24.95
N ALA A 15 -43.82 -34.36 25.86
CA ALA A 15 -43.65 -32.91 25.81
C ALA A 15 -42.74 -32.56 24.64
N GLU A 16 -43.22 -31.71 23.72
CA GLU A 16 -42.39 -31.17 22.65
C GLU A 16 -41.36 -30.20 23.25
N VAL A 17 -40.09 -30.60 23.24
CA VAL A 17 -38.97 -29.73 23.63
C VAL A 17 -38.34 -29.17 22.36
N SER A 18 -38.44 -27.86 22.18
CA SER A 18 -37.78 -27.16 21.09
C SER A 18 -36.26 -27.18 21.29
N ASP A 19 -35.52 -27.74 20.33
CA ASP A 19 -34.05 -27.76 20.35
C ASP A 19 -33.49 -26.64 19.44
N TYR A 20 -32.74 -25.72 20.06
CA TYR A 20 -32.08 -24.61 19.38
C TYR A 20 -30.55 -24.74 19.31
N SER A 21 -29.99 -25.86 19.76
CA SER A 21 -28.54 -26.10 19.83
C SER A 21 -27.82 -25.83 18.50
N LEU A 22 -28.43 -26.24 17.38
CA LEU A 22 -27.91 -25.98 16.03
C LEU A 22 -27.83 -24.49 15.70
N TYR A 23 -28.84 -23.70 16.08
CA TYR A 23 -28.85 -22.26 15.81
C TYR A 23 -27.79 -21.52 16.64
N TYR A 24 -27.59 -21.92 17.90
CA TYR A 24 -26.50 -21.38 18.72
C TYR A 24 -25.12 -21.71 18.13
N PHE A 25 -24.94 -22.94 17.64
CA PHE A 25 -23.70 -23.35 16.98
C PHE A 25 -23.43 -22.52 15.72
N LEU A 26 -24.43 -22.35 14.86
CA LEU A 26 -24.33 -21.52 13.65
C LEU A 26 -24.04 -20.05 13.98
N GLY A 27 -24.70 -19.49 14.99
CA GLY A 27 -24.45 -18.13 15.45
C GLY A 27 -23.01 -17.95 15.94
N LEU A 28 -22.51 -18.89 16.73
CA LEU A 28 -21.12 -18.87 17.21
C LEU A 28 -20.12 -18.96 16.05
N LEU A 29 -20.38 -19.84 15.08
CA LEU A 29 -19.53 -20.02 13.90
C LEU A 29 -19.49 -18.75 13.05
N LEU A 30 -20.63 -18.08 12.89
CA LEU A 30 -20.71 -16.81 12.18
C LEU A 30 -19.90 -15.72 12.89
N VAL A 31 -20.05 -15.57 14.21
CA VAL A 31 -19.26 -14.60 15.00
C VAL A 31 -17.76 -14.91 14.93
N ALA A 32 -17.37 -16.17 15.09
CA ALA A 32 -15.97 -16.59 15.01
C ALA A 32 -15.37 -16.28 13.63
N SER A 33 -16.09 -16.57 12.54
CA SER A 33 -15.66 -16.27 11.18
C SER A 33 -15.52 -14.77 10.92
N ALA A 34 -16.44 -13.95 11.44
CA ALA A 34 -16.39 -12.50 11.34
C ALA A 34 -15.17 -11.92 12.09
N LEU A 35 -14.86 -12.44 13.28
CA LEU A 35 -13.67 -12.04 14.04
C LEU A 35 -12.38 -12.39 13.30
N ILE A 36 -12.29 -13.60 12.74
CA ILE A 36 -11.13 -14.02 11.94
C ILE A 36 -10.97 -13.10 10.72
N ALA A 37 -12.06 -12.82 9.99
CA ALA A 37 -12.03 -11.92 8.84
C ALA A 37 -11.56 -10.51 9.25
N ALA A 38 -12.04 -9.97 10.37
CA ALA A 38 -11.62 -8.67 10.89
C ALA A 38 -10.11 -8.64 11.19
N ILE A 39 -9.57 -9.68 11.83
CA ILE A 39 -8.13 -9.80 12.13
C ILE A 39 -7.31 -9.85 10.84
N VAL A 40 -7.73 -10.64 9.85
CA VAL A 40 -7.05 -10.76 8.55
C VAL A 40 -7.05 -9.41 7.82
N LEU A 41 -8.20 -8.74 7.74
CA LEU A 41 -8.31 -7.42 7.10
C LEU A 41 -7.45 -6.37 7.80
N TRP A 42 -7.44 -6.38 9.14
CA TRP A 42 -6.58 -5.50 9.93
C TRP A 42 -5.09 -5.75 9.64
N TRP A 43 -4.68 -7.02 9.58
CA TRP A 43 -3.29 -7.39 9.28
C TRP A 43 -2.87 -6.96 7.87
N ILE A 44 -3.72 -7.18 6.86
CA ILE A 44 -3.50 -6.72 5.49
C ILE A 44 -3.36 -5.19 5.43
N LYS A 45 -4.29 -4.45 6.06
CA LYS A 45 -4.25 -2.99 6.10
C LYS A 45 -2.98 -2.47 6.78
N ARG A 46 -2.58 -3.08 7.90
CA ARG A 46 -1.35 -2.75 8.61
C ARG A 46 -0.10 -3.01 7.78
N ARG A 47 -0.06 -4.09 7.00
CA ARG A 47 1.08 -4.41 6.13
C ARG A 47 1.14 -3.47 4.91
N ARG A 48 -0.01 -3.05 4.37
CA ARG A 48 -0.08 -2.05 3.29
C ARG A 48 0.48 -0.69 3.72
N ASN A 49 0.16 -0.24 4.94
CA ASN A 49 0.72 1.00 5.51
C ASN A 49 2.23 0.95 5.77
N ARG A 50 2.86 -0.24 5.76
CA ARG A 50 4.30 -0.40 5.92
C ARG A 50 5.07 -0.47 4.61
N ARG A 51 4.39 -0.47 3.45
CA ARG A 51 5.10 -0.40 2.17
C ARG A 51 5.69 1.00 2.03
N PRO A 52 7.00 1.15 1.77
CA PRO A 52 7.58 2.45 1.52
C PRO A 52 6.86 3.07 0.34
N ASP A 53 6.44 4.32 0.50
CA ASP A 53 5.80 5.06 -0.57
C ASP A 53 6.81 5.14 -1.74
N PRO A 54 6.47 4.62 -2.94
CA PRO A 54 7.36 4.66 -4.10
C PRO A 54 7.80 6.10 -4.41
N ARG A 55 6.95 7.09 -4.14
CA ARG A 55 7.26 8.51 -4.31
C ARG A 55 8.32 8.97 -3.31
N LYS A 56 8.18 8.60 -2.04
CA LYS A 56 9.16 8.94 -1.00
C LYS A 56 10.53 8.33 -1.32
N THR A 57 10.52 7.08 -1.78
CA THR A 57 11.75 6.38 -2.20
C THR A 57 12.41 7.05 -3.40
N ALA A 58 11.61 7.52 -4.38
CA ALA A 58 12.12 8.25 -5.54
C ALA A 58 12.73 9.61 -5.15
N LEU A 59 12.08 10.35 -4.24
CA LEU A 59 12.59 11.64 -3.75
C LEU A 59 13.93 11.47 -3.01
N GLU A 60 14.02 10.44 -2.18
CA GLU A 60 15.25 10.13 -1.44
C GLU A 60 16.39 9.76 -2.40
N ARG A 61 16.10 8.98 -3.45
CA ARG A 61 17.08 8.67 -4.50
C ARG A 61 17.58 9.92 -5.22
N LEU A 62 16.70 10.88 -5.54
CA LEU A 62 17.12 12.16 -6.12
C LEU A 62 18.08 12.89 -5.17
N ARG A 63 17.73 13.03 -3.89
CA ARG A 63 18.59 13.72 -2.91
C ARG A 63 19.99 13.13 -2.77
N THR A 64 20.13 11.83 -3.01
CA THR A 64 21.40 11.11 -2.88
C THR A 64 22.09 10.85 -4.22
N VAL A 65 21.65 11.46 -5.33
CA VAL A 65 22.36 11.32 -6.62
C VAL A 65 23.77 11.86 -6.46
N ASP A 66 24.75 11.03 -6.81
CA ASP A 66 26.15 11.44 -6.88
C ASP A 66 26.38 12.25 -8.17
N LEU A 67 26.77 13.51 -8.03
CA LEU A 67 27.06 14.42 -9.14
C LEU A 67 28.50 14.26 -9.67
N SER A 68 29.32 13.40 -9.05
CA SER A 68 30.71 13.15 -9.47
C SER A 68 30.82 12.39 -10.80
N ASP A 69 29.77 11.63 -11.16
CA ASP A 69 29.59 11.02 -12.49
C ASP A 69 28.46 11.74 -13.24
N PRO A 70 28.79 12.76 -14.06
CA PRO A 70 27.81 13.62 -14.72
C PRO A 70 26.81 12.86 -15.59
N LYS A 71 27.28 11.80 -16.26
CA LYS A 71 26.46 11.03 -17.19
C LYS A 71 25.44 10.20 -16.43
N THR A 72 25.92 9.44 -15.44
CA THR A 72 25.05 8.62 -14.59
C THR A 72 24.08 9.50 -13.81
N ALA A 73 24.54 10.63 -13.27
CA ALA A 73 23.69 11.60 -12.60
C ALA A 73 22.59 12.13 -13.52
N ALA A 74 22.93 12.57 -14.73
CA ALA A 74 21.96 13.13 -15.67
C ALA A 74 20.89 12.12 -16.12
N TYR A 75 21.27 10.86 -16.31
CA TYR A 75 20.31 9.79 -16.57
C TYR A 75 19.40 9.54 -15.36
N ALA A 76 19.98 9.39 -14.16
CA ALA A 76 19.24 9.12 -12.94
C ALA A 76 18.24 10.25 -12.61
N ILE A 77 18.69 11.51 -12.69
CA ILE A 77 17.84 12.68 -12.42
C ILE A 77 16.72 12.77 -13.46
N SER A 78 17.02 12.56 -14.75
CA SER A 78 16.00 12.56 -15.81
C SER A 78 14.94 11.49 -15.57
N GLU A 79 15.35 10.25 -15.29
CA GLU A 79 14.44 9.13 -15.17
C GLU A 79 13.55 9.26 -13.92
N ILE A 80 14.15 9.56 -12.77
CA ILE A 80 13.45 9.64 -11.49
C ILE A 80 12.64 10.94 -11.40
N GLY A 81 13.18 12.06 -11.86
CA GLY A 81 12.50 13.36 -11.86
C GLY A 81 11.18 13.33 -12.63
N ARG A 82 11.11 12.58 -13.74
CA ARG A 82 9.89 12.45 -14.55
C ARG A 82 8.66 11.99 -13.74
N ILE A 83 8.86 11.23 -12.66
CA ILE A 83 7.77 10.76 -11.78
C ILE A 83 6.98 11.93 -11.18
N PHE A 84 7.67 13.02 -10.82
CA PHE A 84 7.07 14.19 -10.16
C PHE A 84 6.58 15.25 -11.15
N ALA A 85 7.00 15.17 -12.42
CA ALA A 85 6.55 16.07 -13.47
C ALA A 85 5.04 16.00 -13.73
N ALA A 86 4.38 14.89 -13.35
CA ALA A 86 2.94 14.70 -13.51
C ALA A 86 2.10 15.31 -12.37
N ASP A 87 2.71 15.83 -11.30
CA ASP A 87 1.97 16.30 -10.12
C ASP A 87 1.15 17.57 -10.39
N ASN A 88 1.77 18.57 -11.03
CA ASN A 88 1.12 19.83 -11.38
C ASN A 88 1.91 20.59 -12.47
N GLU A 89 1.33 21.69 -12.94
CA GLU A 89 1.96 22.51 -13.99
C GLU A 89 3.33 23.07 -13.59
N ARG A 90 3.51 23.41 -12.32
CA ARG A 90 4.75 24.00 -11.81
C ARG A 90 5.87 22.96 -11.78
N THR A 91 5.61 21.75 -11.29
CA THR A 91 6.58 20.65 -11.28
C THR A 91 6.92 20.21 -12.69
N ARG A 92 5.93 20.18 -13.60
CA ARG A 92 6.13 19.89 -15.02
C ARG A 92 7.11 20.87 -15.68
N LYS A 93 6.84 22.17 -15.58
CA LYS A 93 7.71 23.20 -16.18
C LYS A 93 9.12 23.19 -15.59
N ALA A 94 9.24 23.01 -14.27
CA ALA A 94 10.53 22.93 -13.62
C ALA A 94 11.33 21.69 -14.07
N TYR A 95 10.66 20.55 -14.23
CA TYR A 95 11.27 19.33 -14.76
C TYR A 95 11.71 19.49 -16.21
N GLU A 96 10.86 20.04 -17.09
CA GLU A 96 11.18 20.26 -18.50
C GLU A 96 12.44 21.15 -18.65
N ASN A 97 12.50 22.26 -17.91
CA ASN A 97 13.67 23.13 -17.92
C ASN A 97 14.95 22.42 -17.45
N LEU A 98 14.86 21.64 -16.37
CA LEU A 98 15.97 20.83 -15.88
C LEU A 98 16.39 19.76 -16.89
N PHE A 99 15.43 19.08 -17.52
CA PHE A 99 15.67 17.99 -18.46
C PHE A 99 16.45 18.48 -19.68
N GLU A 100 16.07 19.62 -20.27
CA GLU A 100 16.78 20.23 -21.40
C GLU A 100 18.26 20.50 -21.06
N ARG A 101 18.53 20.97 -19.84
CA ARG A 101 19.91 21.23 -19.37
C ARG A 101 20.70 19.96 -19.14
N LEU A 102 20.03 18.88 -18.73
CA LEU A 102 20.66 17.58 -18.50
C LEU A 102 20.97 16.82 -19.80
N GLU A 103 20.32 17.13 -20.93
CA GLU A 103 20.51 16.39 -22.19
C GLU A 103 21.97 16.33 -22.65
N ARG A 104 22.70 17.46 -22.54
CA ARG A 104 24.11 17.53 -22.95
C ARG A 104 25.01 16.54 -22.20
N TYR A 105 24.61 16.14 -20.98
CA TYR A 105 25.39 15.25 -20.13
C TYR A 105 25.09 13.76 -20.37
N LYS A 106 23.95 13.43 -21.00
CA LYS A 106 23.49 12.04 -21.18
C LYS A 106 24.15 11.36 -22.37
N TYR A 107 24.27 12.06 -23.49
CA TYR A 107 24.57 11.41 -24.77
C TYR A 107 26.03 11.51 -25.21
N ALA A 108 26.83 12.38 -24.58
CA ALA A 108 28.23 12.54 -24.94
C ALA A 108 29.09 11.32 -24.50
N PRO A 109 30.10 10.90 -25.29
CA PRO A 109 31.03 9.83 -24.91
C PRO A 109 31.94 10.21 -23.74
N ARG A 110 32.40 11.47 -23.72
CA ARG A 110 33.11 12.10 -22.60
C ARG A 110 32.33 13.35 -22.21
N VAL A 111 32.16 13.54 -20.92
CA VAL A 111 31.30 14.58 -20.38
C VAL A 111 32.06 15.32 -19.29
N ASP A 112 32.03 16.64 -19.36
CA ASP A 112 32.55 17.49 -18.29
C ASP A 112 31.64 17.41 -17.05
N ALA A 113 32.15 17.92 -15.93
CA ALA A 113 31.35 18.09 -14.72
C ALA A 113 30.08 18.90 -15.02
N ILE A 114 28.99 18.58 -14.32
CA ILE A 114 27.74 19.33 -14.44
C ILE A 114 28.00 20.76 -14.01
N ASP A 115 27.64 21.70 -14.87
CA ASP A 115 27.79 23.12 -14.60
C ASP A 115 26.93 23.59 -13.41
N GLU A 116 27.40 24.63 -12.70
CA GLU A 116 26.73 25.12 -11.48
C GLU A 116 25.31 25.63 -11.75
N GLU A 117 25.03 26.13 -12.98
CA GLU A 117 23.69 26.58 -13.34
C GLU A 117 22.73 25.38 -13.35
N THR A 118 23.09 24.30 -14.04
CA THR A 118 22.31 23.05 -14.07
C THR A 118 22.14 22.44 -12.67
N ILE A 119 23.18 22.48 -11.83
CA ILE A 119 23.07 22.07 -10.43
C ILE A 119 22.09 22.97 -9.66
N GLY A 120 22.10 24.28 -9.90
CA GLY A 120 21.14 25.23 -9.34
C GLY A 120 19.69 24.88 -9.70
N TYR A 121 19.42 24.60 -10.98
CA TYR A 121 18.10 24.15 -11.43
C TYR A 121 17.71 22.80 -10.82
N TYR A 122 18.67 21.91 -10.62
CA TYR A 122 18.42 20.65 -9.96
C TYR A 122 18.00 20.84 -8.50
N ARG A 123 18.70 21.69 -7.74
CA ARG A 123 18.34 22.04 -6.36
C ARG A 123 16.96 22.71 -6.28
N LEU A 124 16.68 23.66 -7.17
CA LEU A 124 15.36 24.30 -7.27
C LEU A 124 14.26 23.28 -7.55
N TYR A 125 14.52 22.31 -8.43
CA TYR A 125 13.57 21.24 -8.71
C TYR A 125 13.27 20.39 -7.47
N LEU A 126 14.31 20.03 -6.69
CA LEU A 126 14.16 19.32 -5.42
C LEU A 126 13.30 20.09 -4.41
N GLU A 127 13.47 21.41 -4.32
CA GLU A 127 12.66 22.27 -3.44
C GLU A 127 11.18 22.29 -3.89
N ILE A 128 10.92 22.35 -5.19
CA ILE A 128 9.56 22.40 -5.74
C ILE A 128 8.80 21.09 -5.49
N ILE A 129 9.47 19.93 -5.56
CA ILE A 129 8.84 18.62 -5.36
C ILE A 129 8.70 18.23 -3.88
N ASP A 130 9.45 18.89 -2.98
CA ASP A 130 9.37 18.69 -1.52
C ASP A 130 8.38 19.64 -0.83
N ALA A 131 8.00 20.74 -1.50
CA ALA A 131 7.02 21.71 -1.03
C ALA A 131 5.58 21.20 -1.09
#